data_AF-A0AAE7MT27-F1
#
_entry.id   AF-A0AAE7MT27-F1
#
_cell.length_a   1.000
_cell.length_b   1.000
_cell.length_c   1.000
_cell.angle_alpha   90.00
_cell.angle_beta   90.00
_cell.angle_gamma   90.00
#
_symmetry.space_group_name_H-M   'P 1'
#
loop_
_entity.id
_entity.type
_entity.pdbx_description
1 polymer ?
#
loop_
_entity_poly.entity_id
_entity_poly.type
_entity_poly.pdbx_seq_one_letter_code
_entity_poly.pdbx_strand_id
1 'polypeptide(L)'
;MKEEGAISLSWDAVEEAQSYIIHYGNANQSDPHQAIYMGYTETNSWTLAAGDVPELTAGDKIYLYAQTYREKGVGATDVEKARFLHDGPYTGSAWSTPTILTKD
;
A
#
# COMPACT_ATOMS: atom_id res chain seq x y z
N MET A 1 -16.60 13.04 -3.63
CA MET A 1 -16.29 13.49 -2.26
C MET A 1 -15.28 12.49 -1.71
N LYS A 2 -14.18 12.94 -1.10
CA LYS A 2 -13.28 12.03 -0.38
C LYS A 2 -13.99 11.64 0.92
N GLU A 3 -14.04 10.35 1.22
CA GLU A 3 -14.59 9.87 2.50
C GLU A 3 -13.72 10.38 3.64
N GLU A 4 -14.32 10.92 4.70
CA GLU A 4 -13.57 11.35 5.89
C GLU A 4 -12.85 10.15 6.50
N GLY A 5 -11.53 10.23 6.65
CA GLY A 5 -10.71 9.14 7.16
C GLY A 5 -10.10 8.22 6.10
N ALA A 6 -10.48 8.34 4.82
CA ALA A 6 -9.82 7.59 3.75
C ALA A 6 -8.40 8.13 3.48
N ILE A 7 -7.48 7.22 3.18
CA ILE A 7 -6.10 7.55 2.80
C ILE A 7 -5.98 7.48 1.29
N SER A 8 -5.49 8.54 0.65
CA SER A 8 -5.16 8.54 -0.78
C SER A 8 -3.69 8.82 -1.00
N LEU A 9 -3.05 8.00 -1.82
CA LEU A 9 -1.66 8.14 -2.24
C LEU A 9 -1.59 8.31 -3.75
N SER A 10 -0.64 9.13 -4.20
CA SER A 10 -0.26 9.26 -5.60
C SER A 10 1.24 9.50 -5.69
N TRP A 11 1.88 8.90 -6.68
CA TRP A 11 3.33 9.01 -6.92
C TRP A 11 3.62 9.10 -8.42
N ASP A 12 4.86 9.36 -8.79
CA ASP A 12 5.26 9.35 -10.20
C ASP A 12 5.30 7.91 -10.72
N ALA A 13 4.81 7.70 -11.95
CA ALA A 13 4.84 6.39 -12.58
C ALA A 13 6.30 5.90 -12.72
N VAL A 14 6.54 4.66 -12.34
CA VAL A 14 7.85 4.01 -12.46
C VAL A 14 7.91 3.29 -13.81
N GLU A 15 9.02 3.48 -14.54
CA GLU A 15 9.23 2.85 -15.84
C GLU A 15 9.14 1.32 -15.73
N GLU A 16 8.50 0.69 -16.71
CA GLU A 16 8.23 -0.76 -16.78
C GLU A 16 7.32 -1.33 -15.67
N ALA A 17 6.88 -0.54 -14.69
CA ALA A 17 5.94 -0.99 -13.67
C ALA A 17 4.55 -1.21 -14.27
N GLN A 18 4.02 -2.42 -14.10
CA GLN A 18 2.66 -2.77 -14.49
C GLN A 18 1.67 -2.74 -13.32
N SER A 19 2.18 -2.91 -12.10
CA SER A 19 1.37 -2.80 -10.89
C SER A 19 2.21 -2.37 -9.68
N TYR A 20 1.51 -1.99 -8.62
CA TYR A 20 2.08 -1.54 -7.37
C TYR A 20 1.38 -2.26 -6.21
N ILE A 21 2.17 -2.70 -5.24
CA ILE A 21 1.68 -3.17 -3.94
C ILE A 21 2.00 -2.09 -2.91
N ILE A 22 0.99 -1.73 -2.11
CA ILE A 22 1.16 -0.82 -0.98
C ILE A 22 1.16 -1.64 0.31
N HIS A 23 2.29 -1.63 1.00
CA HIS A 23 2.45 -2.27 2.30
C HIS A 23 2.24 -1.26 3.42
N TYR A 24 1.45 -1.63 4.42
CA TYR A 24 1.26 -0.82 5.62
C TYR A 24 1.00 -1.72 6.83
N GLY A 25 1.29 -1.18 8.02
CA GLY A 25 1.08 -1.84 9.31
C GLY A 25 0.03 -1.14 10.15
N ASN A 26 -0.01 -1.52 11.43
CA ASN A 26 -0.78 -0.82 12.45
C ASN A 26 -0.20 0.56 12.78
N ALA A 27 -0.90 1.32 13.63
CA ALA A 27 -0.44 2.59 14.17
C ALA A 27 1.01 2.53 14.68
N ASN A 28 1.78 3.55 14.33
CA ASN A 28 3.19 3.75 14.70
C ASN A 28 4.16 2.64 14.28
N GLN A 29 3.74 1.74 13.38
CA GLN A 29 4.61 0.70 12.88
C GLN A 29 5.48 1.21 11.73
N SER A 30 6.77 1.44 12.03
CA SER A 30 7.74 1.97 11.05
C SER A 30 8.65 0.90 10.44
N ASP A 31 8.58 -0.35 10.91
CA ASP A 31 9.31 -1.46 10.31
C ASP A 31 8.53 -2.01 9.11
N PRO A 32 9.04 -1.90 7.86
CA PRO A 32 8.37 -2.45 6.69
C PRO A 32 8.17 -3.97 6.77
N HIS A 33 9.03 -4.70 7.49
CA HIS A 33 8.89 -6.15 7.68
C HIS A 33 7.72 -6.52 8.60
N GLN A 34 7.14 -5.55 9.30
CA GLN A 34 5.96 -5.71 10.17
C GLN A 34 4.68 -5.17 9.51
N ALA A 35 4.75 -4.79 8.22
CA ALA A 35 3.57 -4.43 7.43
C ALA A 35 2.76 -5.68 7.08
N ILE A 36 1.64 -5.85 7.78
CA ILE A 36 0.75 -7.02 7.62
C ILE A 36 -0.35 -6.80 6.58
N TYR A 37 -0.61 -5.55 6.20
CA TYR A 37 -1.65 -5.19 5.24
C TYR A 37 -1.05 -4.87 3.89
N MET A 38 -1.82 -5.17 2.84
CA MET A 38 -1.42 -4.98 1.45
C MET A 38 -2.58 -4.41 0.63
N GLY A 39 -2.30 -3.35 -0.11
CA GLY A 39 -3.14 -2.83 -1.18
C GLY A 39 -2.54 -3.14 -2.56
N TYR A 40 -3.38 -3.13 -3.59
CA TYR A 40 -2.96 -3.32 -4.99
C TYR A 40 -3.49 -2.20 -5.86
N THR A 41 -2.72 -1.79 -6.86
CA THR A 41 -3.17 -0.89 -7.92
C THR A 41 -2.37 -1.12 -9.20
N GLU A 42 -3.01 -0.89 -10.35
CA GLU A 42 -2.34 -0.88 -11.67
C GLU A 42 -2.03 0.54 -12.14
N THR A 43 -2.37 1.55 -11.32
CA THR A 43 -2.09 2.96 -11.58
C THR A 43 -1.15 3.51 -10.51
N ASN A 44 -0.53 4.66 -10.77
CA ASN A 44 0.34 5.37 -9.84
C ASN A 44 -0.42 6.10 -8.72
N SER A 45 -1.58 5.56 -8.33
CA SER A 45 -2.43 6.06 -7.27
C SER A 45 -3.17 4.91 -6.60
N TRP A 46 -3.40 5.07 -5.30
CA TRP A 46 -4.10 4.09 -4.48
C TRP A 46 -4.92 4.78 -3.40
N THR A 47 -6.05 4.19 -3.01
CA THR A 47 -6.91 4.70 -1.95
C THR A 47 -7.31 3.57 -1.01
N LEU A 48 -7.15 3.81 0.29
CA LEU A 48 -7.67 2.98 1.36
C LEU A 48 -8.96 3.59 1.87
N ALA A 49 -10.05 2.82 1.84
CA ALA A 49 -11.33 3.23 2.39
C ALA A 49 -11.22 3.44 3.91
N ALA A 50 -12.00 4.38 4.46
CA ALA A 50 -11.90 4.73 5.88
C ALA A 50 -12.13 3.52 6.81
N GLY A 51 -13.02 2.60 6.43
CA GLY A 51 -13.29 1.36 7.17
C GLY A 51 -12.15 0.33 7.18
N ASP A 52 -11.20 0.45 6.24
CA ASP A 52 -10.04 -0.45 6.12
C ASP A 52 -8.76 0.17 6.69
N VAL A 53 -8.81 1.43 7.12
CA VAL A 53 -7.72 2.07 7.84
C VAL A 53 -7.62 1.44 9.24
N PRO A 54 -6.43 0.99 9.67
CA PRO A 54 -6.23 0.51 11.04
C PRO A 54 -6.67 1.55 12.06
N GLU A 55 -7.03 1.12 13.27
CA GLU A 55 -7.42 2.06 14.32
C GLU A 55 -6.25 3.00 14.65
N LEU A 56 -6.45 4.31 14.42
CA LEU A 56 -5.48 5.37 14.68
C LEU A 56 -6.05 6.35 15.72
N THR A 57 -5.29 6.65 16.76
CA THR A 57 -5.56 7.75 17.69
C THR A 57 -4.89 9.04 17.22
N ALA A 58 -5.37 10.20 17.70
CA ALA A 58 -4.77 11.49 17.34
C ALA A 58 -3.29 11.53 17.74
N GLY A 59 -2.42 11.88 16.79
CA GLY A 59 -0.96 11.83 16.92
C GLY A 59 -0.31 10.54 16.42
N ASP A 60 -1.08 9.47 16.19
CA ASP A 60 -0.55 8.23 15.62
C ASP A 60 -0.15 8.41 14.17
N LYS A 61 0.87 7.64 13.77
CA LYS A 61 1.38 7.62 12.40
C LYS A 61 1.03 6.33 11.70
N ILE A 62 0.76 6.43 10.41
CA ILE A 62 0.71 5.27 9.51
C ILE A 62 1.80 5.42 8.46
N TYR A 63 2.53 4.33 8.24
CA TYR A 63 3.65 4.24 7.32
C TYR A 63 3.23 3.38 6.14
N LEU A 64 3.27 3.95 4.94
CA LEU A 64 2.89 3.29 3.70
C LEU A 64 4.09 3.19 2.77
N TYR A 65 4.38 1.98 2.30
CA TYR A 65 5.51 1.68 1.43
C TYR A 65 4.99 1.13 0.11
N ALA A 66 5.43 1.70 -1.00
CA ALA A 66 5.10 1.20 -2.32
C ALA A 66 6.21 0.26 -2.82
N GLN A 67 5.80 -0.82 -3.47
CA GLN A 67 6.68 -1.72 -4.21
C GLN A 67 6.12 -1.89 -5.62
N THR A 68 6.99 -1.78 -6.63
CA THR A 68 6.58 -1.91 -8.03
C THR A 68 6.81 -3.32 -8.54
N TYR A 69 5.94 -3.78 -9.42
CA TYR A 69 6.04 -5.07 -10.09
C TYR A 69 5.93 -4.90 -11.60
N ARG A 70 6.66 -5.72 -12.35
CA ARG A 70 6.60 -5.76 -13.83
C ARG A 70 5.45 -6.63 -14.34
N GLU A 71 4.71 -7.24 -13.44
CA GLU A 71 3.59 -8.13 -13.69
C GLU A 71 2.31 -7.57 -13.05
N LYS A 72 1.18 -8.10 -13.50
CA LYS A 72 -0.13 -7.84 -12.88
C LYS A 72 -0.49 -8.94 -11.90
N GLY A 73 -1.14 -8.58 -10.80
CA GLY A 73 -1.65 -9.53 -9.83
C GLY A 73 -2.87 -10.27 -10.36
N VAL A 74 -3.03 -11.52 -9.93
CA VAL A 74 -4.18 -12.38 -10.30
C VAL A 74 -4.99 -12.69 -9.04
N GLY A 75 -6.29 -12.38 -9.07
CA GLY A 75 -7.19 -12.55 -7.93
C GLY A 75 -8.52 -11.85 -8.16
N ALA A 76 -9.55 -12.24 -7.40
CA ALA A 76 -10.86 -11.59 -7.43
C ALA A 76 -10.86 -10.28 -6.62
N THR A 77 -10.01 -10.18 -5.61
CA THR A 77 -9.83 -9.00 -4.77
C THR A 77 -8.44 -8.39 -4.91
N ASP A 78 -8.29 -7.12 -4.53
CA ASP A 78 -6.99 -6.44 -4.55
C ASP A 78 -5.99 -7.08 -3.58
N VAL A 79 -6.46 -7.59 -2.44
CA VAL A 79 -5.62 -8.34 -1.50
C VAL A 79 -5.12 -9.64 -2.14
N GLU A 80 -5.98 -10.39 -2.83
CA GLU A 80 -5.55 -11.61 -3.53
C GLU A 80 -4.54 -11.32 -4.64
N LYS A 81 -4.74 -10.24 -5.41
CA LYS A 81 -3.79 -9.80 -6.44
C LYS A 81 -2.44 -9.41 -5.84
N ALA A 82 -2.43 -8.67 -4.72
CA ALA A 82 -1.22 -8.34 -3.99
C ALA A 82 -0.51 -9.61 -3.48
N ARG A 83 -1.24 -10.52 -2.84
CA ARG A 83 -0.68 -11.79 -2.33
C ARG A 83 -0.10 -12.66 -3.44
N PHE A 84 -0.75 -12.71 -4.60
CA PHE A 84 -0.25 -13.46 -5.76
C PHE A 84 1.15 -13.01 -6.18
N LEU A 85 1.39 -11.69 -6.21
CA LEU A 85 2.69 -11.12 -6.54
C LEU A 85 3.69 -11.26 -5.38
N HIS A 86 3.25 -10.99 -4.15
CA HIS A 86 4.11 -11.01 -2.96
C HIS A 86 4.60 -12.42 -2.57
N ASP A 87 3.71 -13.42 -2.59
CA ASP A 87 4.05 -14.80 -2.20
C ASP A 87 4.47 -15.67 -3.39
N GLY A 88 4.21 -15.20 -4.61
CA GLY A 88 4.53 -15.91 -5.85
C GLY A 88 6.01 -15.81 -6.22
N PRO A 89 6.41 -16.40 -7.36
CA PRO A 89 7.78 -16.36 -7.85
C PRO A 89 8.14 -15.00 -8.50
N TYR A 90 7.54 -13.91 -8.05
CA TYR A 90 7.76 -12.57 -8.60
C TYR A 90 8.72 -11.78 -7.72
N THR A 91 9.54 -10.95 -8.35
CA THR A 91 10.48 -10.08 -7.63
C THR A 91 10.02 -8.65 -7.76
N GLY A 92 9.45 -8.11 -6.68
CA GLY A 92 9.16 -6.68 -6.59
C GLY A 92 10.44 -5.84 -6.51
N SER A 93 10.31 -4.54 -6.75
CA SER A 93 11.41 -3.58 -6.55
C SER A 93 11.86 -3.53 -5.09
N ALA A 94 12.92 -2.75 -4.80
CA ALA A 94 13.12 -2.26 -3.45
C ALA A 94 11.89 -1.47 -2.98
N TRP A 95 11.68 -1.45 -1.67
CA TRP A 95 10.60 -0.69 -1.03
C TRP A 95 10.85 0.81 -1.23
N SER A 96 9.80 1.59 -1.45
CA SER A 96 9.91 3.04 -1.52
C SER A 96 10.33 3.64 -0.17
N THR A 97 10.76 4.90 -0.18
CA THR A 97 10.70 5.72 1.03
C THR A 97 9.25 5.75 1.54
N PRO A 98 9.01 5.62 2.85
CA PRO A 98 7.65 5.59 3.37
C PRO A 98 6.94 6.92 3.16
N THR A 99 5.68 6.85 2.75
CA THR A 99 4.75 7.95 2.98
C THR A 99 4.26 7.87 4.42
N ILE A 100 4.44 8.94 5.19
CA ILE A 100 4.06 8.99 6.61
C ILE A 100 2.89 9.95 6.76
N LEU A 101 1.75 9.44 7.23
CA LEU A 101 0.58 10.24 7.56
C LEU A 101 0.37 10.25 9.06
N THR A 102 0.00 11.39 9.63
CA THR A 102 -0.32 11.54 11.05
C THR A 102 -1.81 11.76 11.19
N LYS A 103 -2.45 11.07 12.12
CA LYS A 103 -3.87 11.27 12.42
C LYS A 103 -4.03 12.56 13.24
N ASP A 104 -4.88 13.47 12.74
CA ASP A 104 -5.30 14.68 13.46
C ASP A 104 -6.29 14.37 14.60
#